data_AF-A0AAV5IA95-F1
#
_entry.id   AF-A0AAV5IA95-F1
#
_cell.length_a   1.000
_cell.length_b   1.000
_cell.length_c   1.000
_cell.angle_alpha   90.00
_cell.angle_beta   90.00
_cell.angle_gamma   90.00
#
_symmetry.space_group_name_H-M   'P 1'
#
loop_
_entity.id
_entity.type
_entity.pdbx_description
1 polymer ?
#
loop_
_entity_poly.entity_id
_entity_poly.type
_entity_poly.pdbx_seq_one_letter_code
_entity_poly.pdbx_strand_id
1 'polypeptide(L)'
;MIASMEDDEESSNGGAAPPRKKLRLTKEQSLLLEESFRQNHTLNPKQKETLAMQLKLKPRQVEVWFQNRRARSKLKQTEMECEYLKRWFGSLSEQNRRLQREVEELRAMKVGPPTVLSPHSCKPLPASTLTMCPRCERVTTTVIDKGPTKITAAVTTTAATTLSSKVGTPALQSSPSSAAC
;
A
#
# COMPACT_ATOMS: atom_id res chain seq x y z
N MET A 1 -5.86 27.46 64.41
CA MET A 1 -6.40 27.35 63.04
C MET A 1 -5.25 27.55 62.07
N ILE A 2 -5.16 26.62 61.10
CA ILE A 2 -4.31 26.63 59.89
C ILE A 2 -2.80 26.46 60.13
N ALA A 3 -2.36 25.20 60.07
CA ALA A 3 -1.00 24.82 59.69
C ALA A 3 -0.99 24.67 58.15
N SER A 4 -0.17 25.46 57.48
CA SER A 4 0.10 25.34 56.05
C SER A 4 0.96 24.10 55.82
N MET A 5 0.45 23.15 55.05
CA MET A 5 1.21 22.02 54.53
C MET A 5 1.71 22.38 53.14
N GLU A 6 3.02 22.58 53.04
CA GLU A 6 3.79 22.52 51.80
C GLU A 6 3.97 21.04 51.45
N ASP A 7 3.77 20.66 50.19
CA ASP A 7 4.27 19.39 49.67
C ASP A 7 4.88 19.65 48.28
N ASP A 8 6.21 19.55 48.28
CA ASP A 8 7.14 19.64 47.16
C ASP A 8 6.91 18.52 46.14
N GLU A 9 6.74 18.87 44.86
CA GLU A 9 6.85 17.93 43.73
C GLU A 9 7.98 18.38 42.81
N GLU A 10 9.19 17.90 43.10
CA GLU A 10 10.25 17.71 42.10
C GLU A 10 11.23 16.64 42.62
N SER A 11 11.28 15.47 41.98
CA SER A 11 12.55 14.75 41.88
C SER A 11 12.57 13.82 40.67
N SER A 12 13.15 14.35 39.60
CA SER A 12 13.85 13.57 38.59
C SER A 12 15.03 12.86 39.24
N ASN A 13 15.02 11.52 39.28
CA ASN A 13 16.24 10.77 39.52
C ASN A 13 16.29 9.50 38.65
N GLY A 14 17.24 9.51 37.71
CA GLY A 14 17.72 8.34 37.00
C GLY A 14 18.52 7.45 37.94
N GLY A 15 17.87 6.41 38.46
CA GLY A 15 18.52 5.35 39.21
C GLY A 15 17.90 4.01 38.83
N ALA A 16 18.72 3.06 38.41
CA ALA A 16 18.33 1.71 38.04
C ALA A 16 17.49 1.07 39.17
N ALA A 17 16.17 1.13 39.01
CA ALA A 17 15.24 0.58 39.98
C ALA A 17 15.40 -0.95 40.02
N PRO A 18 15.42 -1.57 41.22
CA PRO A 18 15.49 -3.02 41.36
C PRO A 18 14.33 -3.68 40.57
N PRO A 19 14.49 -4.94 40.12
CA PRO A 19 13.48 -5.61 39.30
C PRO A 19 12.13 -5.58 40.02
N ARG A 20 11.25 -4.69 39.57
CA ARG A 20 9.93 -4.52 40.18
C ARG A 20 9.20 -5.85 40.05
N LYS A 21 8.82 -6.45 41.19
CA LYS A 21 8.03 -7.69 41.23
C LYS A 21 6.86 -7.55 40.25
N LYS A 22 6.75 -8.47 39.29
CA LYS A 22 5.67 -8.45 38.29
C LYS A 22 4.32 -8.50 39.01
N LEU A 23 3.47 -7.52 38.75
CA LEU A 23 2.10 -7.50 39.25
C LEU A 23 1.33 -8.70 38.68
N ARG A 24 0.69 -9.48 39.56
CA ARG A 24 -0.29 -10.50 39.17
C ARG A 24 -1.67 -9.96 39.53
N LEU A 25 -2.51 -9.76 38.52
CA LEU A 25 -3.89 -9.33 38.70
C LEU A 25 -4.77 -10.55 38.95
N THR A 26 -5.80 -10.38 39.78
CA THR A 26 -6.87 -11.39 39.90
C THR A 26 -7.72 -11.43 38.63
N LYS A 27 -8.51 -12.49 38.47
CA LYS A 27 -9.44 -12.61 37.33
C LYS A 27 -10.46 -11.46 37.32
N GLU A 28 -11.02 -11.15 38.49
CA GLU A 28 -11.97 -10.05 38.67
C GLU A 28 -11.35 -8.69 38.32
N GLN A 29 -10.13 -8.41 38.80
CA GLN A 29 -9.42 -7.17 38.47
C GLN A 29 -9.20 -7.04 36.96
N SER A 30 -8.80 -8.14 36.30
CA SER A 30 -8.57 -8.16 34.86
C SER A 30 -9.86 -7.91 34.07
N LEU A 31 -10.99 -8.48 34.51
CA LEU A 31 -12.29 -8.27 33.88
C LEU A 31 -12.74 -6.81 33.94
N LEU A 32 -12.63 -6.17 35.10
CA LEU A 32 -13.00 -4.76 35.26
C LEU A 32 -12.10 -3.82 34.45
N LEU A 33 -10.79 -4.11 34.38
CA LEU A 33 -9.87 -3.37 33.52
C LEU A 33 -10.22 -3.52 32.03
N GLU A 34 -10.60 -4.72 31.60
CA GLU A 34 -11.03 -4.98 30.22
C GLU A 34 -12.37 -4.32 29.88
N GLU A 35 -13.33 -4.33 30.80
CA GLU A 35 -14.62 -3.66 30.63
C GLU A 35 -14.44 -2.14 30.49
N SER A 36 -13.68 -1.55 31.41
CA SER A 36 -13.35 -0.12 31.34
C SER A 36 -12.60 0.22 30.05
N PHE A 37 -11.65 -0.62 29.64
CA PHE A 37 -10.92 -0.42 28.38
C PHE A 37 -11.84 -0.51 27.16
N ARG A 38 -12.83 -1.40 27.15
CA ARG A 38 -13.78 -1.53 26.03
C ARG A 38 -14.63 -0.28 25.86
N GLN A 39 -14.94 0.40 26.96
CA GLN A 39 -15.69 1.66 26.94
C GLN A 39 -14.81 2.84 26.49
N ASN A 40 -13.56 2.91 26.97
CA ASN A 40 -12.61 3.93 26.55
C ASN A 40 -11.16 3.40 26.56
N HIS A 41 -10.51 3.43 25.39
CA HIS A 41 -9.13 2.95 25.23
C HIS A 41 -8.08 3.91 25.85
N THR A 42 -8.49 5.14 26.14
CA THR A 42 -7.72 6.20 26.79
C THR A 42 -8.26 6.48 28.18
N LEU A 43 -7.35 6.54 29.16
CA LEU A 43 -7.73 6.66 30.57
C LEU A 43 -7.49 8.09 31.04
N ASN A 44 -8.55 8.81 31.39
CA ASN A 44 -8.43 10.15 31.95
C ASN A 44 -7.94 10.09 33.41
N PRO A 45 -7.28 11.14 33.96
CA PRO A 45 -6.75 11.12 35.32
C PRO A 45 -7.80 10.76 36.39
N LYS A 46 -8.99 11.36 36.33
CA LYS A 46 -10.09 11.07 37.27
C LYS A 46 -10.59 9.62 37.17
N GLN A 47 -10.67 9.08 35.95
CA GLN A 47 -11.06 7.68 35.73
C GLN A 47 -9.97 6.72 36.25
N LYS A 48 -8.70 7.07 36.06
CA LYS A 48 -7.56 6.32 36.59
C LYS A 48 -7.62 6.22 38.12
N GLU A 49 -7.81 7.34 38.80
CA GLU A 49 -7.97 7.37 40.27
C GLU A 49 -9.14 6.50 40.72
N THR A 50 -10.31 6.68 40.10
CA THR A 50 -11.53 5.93 40.44
C THR A 50 -11.34 4.42 40.26
N LEU A 51 -10.77 4.01 39.13
CA LEU A 51 -10.54 2.60 38.82
C LEU A 51 -9.45 2.00 39.71
N ALA A 52 -8.41 2.75 40.04
CA ALA A 52 -7.37 2.34 40.98
C ALA A 52 -7.95 2.06 42.37
N MET A 53 -8.81 2.95 42.88
CA MET A 53 -9.51 2.76 44.15
C MET A 53 -10.40 1.52 44.14
N GLN A 54 -11.24 1.35 43.11
CA GLN A 54 -12.15 0.20 42.98
C GLN A 54 -11.39 -1.13 42.95
N LEU A 55 -10.25 -1.17 42.26
CA LEU A 55 -9.43 -2.38 42.10
C LEU A 55 -8.42 -2.60 43.22
N LYS A 56 -8.29 -1.64 44.14
CA LYS A 56 -7.25 -1.61 45.18
C LYS A 56 -5.83 -1.74 44.59
N LEU A 57 -5.58 -1.01 43.50
CA LEU A 57 -4.29 -0.96 42.79
C LEU A 57 -3.72 0.45 42.86
N LYS A 58 -2.40 0.59 42.63
CA LYS A 58 -1.79 1.91 42.47
C LYS A 58 -2.22 2.52 41.13
N PRO A 59 -2.47 3.84 41.02
CA PRO A 59 -2.81 4.50 39.76
C PRO A 59 -1.82 4.19 38.63
N ARG A 60 -0.52 4.11 38.95
CA ARG A 60 0.53 3.72 37.99
C ARG A 60 0.36 2.30 37.43
N GLN A 61 -0.14 1.35 38.22
CA GLN A 61 -0.37 -0.02 37.75
C GLN A 61 -1.51 -0.07 36.73
N VAL A 62 -2.59 0.67 36.98
CA VAL A 62 -3.70 0.82 36.04
C VAL A 62 -3.21 1.46 34.74
N GLU A 63 -2.43 2.55 34.84
CA GLU A 63 -1.84 3.23 33.68
C GLU A 63 -0.98 2.28 32.83
N VAL A 64 -0.04 1.57 33.46
CA VAL A 64 0.84 0.61 32.77
C VAL A 64 0.03 -0.53 32.15
N TRP A 65 -1.03 -0.98 32.81
CA TRP A 65 -1.91 -2.00 32.23
C TRP A 65 -2.58 -1.49 30.95
N PHE A 66 -3.10 -0.25 30.95
CA PHE A 66 -3.71 0.36 29.75
C PHE A 66 -2.69 0.55 28.62
N GLN A 67 -1.47 0.99 28.95
CA GLN A 67 -0.37 1.09 27.98
C GLN A 67 -0.04 -0.28 27.36
N ASN A 68 0.13 -1.31 28.18
CA ASN A 68 0.40 -2.67 27.72
C ASN A 68 -0.76 -3.27 26.94
N ARG A 69 -2.00 -2.93 27.29
CA ARG A 69 -3.19 -3.38 26.56
C ARG A 69 -3.23 -2.76 25.17
N ARG A 70 -2.95 -1.46 25.04
CA ARG A 70 -2.85 -0.78 23.73
C ARG A 70 -1.70 -1.32 22.90
N ALA A 71 -0.53 -1.52 23.49
CA ALA A 71 0.63 -2.10 22.80
C ALA A 71 0.32 -3.49 22.22
N ARG A 72 -0.31 -4.37 23.01
CA ARG A 72 -0.74 -5.69 22.54
C ARG A 72 -1.81 -5.62 21.43
N SER A 73 -2.78 -4.71 21.53
CA SER A 73 -3.75 -4.50 20.45
C SER A 73 -3.07 -4.05 19.16
N LYS A 74 -2.15 -3.09 19.24
CA LYS A 74 -1.41 -2.60 18.08
C LYS A 74 -0.56 -3.70 17.45
N LEU A 75 0.15 -4.48 18.27
CA LEU A 75 0.94 -5.61 17.79
C LEU A 75 0.08 -6.62 17.04
N LYS A 76 -1.04 -7.06 17.64
CA LYS A 76 -1.97 -8.00 17.00
C LYS A 76 -2.51 -7.43 15.68
N GLN A 77 -2.84 -6.14 15.64
CA GLN A 77 -3.29 -5.47 14.42
C GLN A 77 -2.20 -5.51 13.33
N THR A 78 -0.97 -5.12 13.66
CA THR A 78 0.14 -5.13 12.70
C THR A 78 0.49 -6.53 12.19
N GLU A 79 0.37 -7.55 13.04
CA GLU A 79 0.57 -8.95 12.63
C GLU A 79 -0.50 -9.38 11.62
N MET A 80 -1.77 -9.05 11.87
CA MET A 80 -2.85 -9.35 10.92
C MET A 80 -2.69 -8.59 9.59
N GLU A 81 -2.28 -7.32 9.64
CA GLU A 81 -2.00 -6.52 8.44
C GLU A 81 -0.85 -7.11 7.62
N CYS A 82 0.23 -7.55 8.29
CA CYS A 82 1.34 -8.24 7.63
C CYS A 82 0.86 -9.50 6.91
N GLU A 83 0.07 -10.34 7.57
CA GLU A 83 -0.45 -11.57 6.98
C GLU A 83 -1.39 -11.28 5.80
N TYR A 84 -2.24 -10.27 5.92
CA TYR A 84 -3.10 -9.82 4.81
C TYR A 84 -2.27 -9.38 3.59
N LEU A 85 -1.28 -8.51 3.81
CA LEU A 85 -0.41 -8.00 2.74
C LEU A 85 0.40 -9.12 2.09
N LYS A 86 0.93 -10.08 2.86
CA LYS A 86 1.62 -11.26 2.31
C LYS A 86 0.72 -12.07 1.38
N ARG A 87 -0.52 -12.35 1.80
CA ARG A 87 -1.50 -13.08 0.98
C ARG A 87 -1.82 -12.32 -0.30
N TRP A 88 -2.08 -11.02 -0.18
CA TRP A 88 -2.38 -10.16 -1.34
C TRP A 88 -1.22 -10.12 -2.33
N PHE A 89 0.01 -9.94 -1.83
CA PHE A 89 1.22 -9.96 -2.66
C PHE A 89 1.40 -11.29 -3.38
N GLY A 90 1.16 -12.42 -2.69
CA GLY A 90 1.19 -13.75 -3.30
C GLY A 90 0.19 -13.89 -4.44
N SER A 91 -1.06 -13.48 -4.24
CA SER A 91 -2.09 -13.51 -5.28
C SER A 91 -1.76 -12.62 -6.47
N LEU A 92 -1.30 -11.39 -6.23
CA LEU A 92 -0.93 -10.46 -7.31
C LEU A 92 0.27 -10.96 -8.09
N SER A 93 1.26 -11.55 -7.41
CA SER A 93 2.44 -12.15 -8.04
C SER A 93 2.05 -13.32 -8.94
N GLU A 94 1.12 -14.18 -8.50
CA GLU A 94 0.61 -15.29 -9.33
C GLU A 94 -0.11 -14.77 -10.58
N GLN A 95 -0.98 -13.77 -10.42
CA GLN A 95 -1.69 -13.14 -11.53
C GLN A 95 -0.71 -12.51 -12.53
N ASN A 96 0.32 -11.81 -12.04
CA ASN A 96 1.33 -11.20 -12.90
C ASN A 96 2.11 -12.27 -13.68
N ARG A 97 2.56 -13.34 -13.00
CA ARG A 97 3.23 -14.48 -13.63
C ARG A 97 2.35 -15.17 -14.68
N ARG A 98 1.05 -15.30 -14.42
CA ARG A 98 0.09 -15.85 -15.39
C ARG A 98 -0.03 -14.95 -16.62
N LEU A 99 -0.24 -13.65 -16.43
CA LEU A 99 -0.34 -12.69 -17.54
C LEU A 99 0.95 -12.63 -18.35
N GLN A 100 2.11 -12.70 -17.71
CA GLN A 100 3.40 -12.75 -18.41
C GLN A 100 3.52 -13.97 -19.32
N ARG A 101 3.10 -15.15 -18.85
CA ARG A 101 3.04 -16.37 -19.68
C ARG A 101 2.09 -16.21 -20.86
N GLU A 102 0.88 -15.69 -20.62
CA GLU A 102 -0.10 -15.42 -21.69
C GLU A 102 0.48 -14.43 -22.73
N VAL A 103 1.19 -13.39 -22.29
CA VAL A 103 1.86 -12.42 -23.17
C VAL A 103 2.97 -13.08 -23.98
N GLU A 104 3.80 -13.92 -23.36
CA GLU A 104 4.89 -14.63 -24.04
C GLU A 104 4.34 -15.62 -25.08
N GLU A 105 3.30 -16.38 -24.75
CA GLU A 105 2.62 -17.29 -25.67
C GLU A 105 2.04 -16.55 -26.88
N LEU A 106 1.33 -15.44 -26.65
CA LEU A 106 0.79 -14.60 -27.72
C LEU A 106 1.90 -13.99 -28.59
N ARG A 107 3.03 -13.60 -28.00
CA ARG A 107 4.19 -13.11 -28.74
C ARG A 107 4.83 -14.21 -29.59
N ALA A 108 4.91 -15.43 -29.07
CA ALA A 108 5.46 -16.59 -29.78
C ALA A 108 4.54 -17.06 -30.93
N MET A 109 3.22 -17.04 -30.74
CA MET A 109 2.25 -17.33 -31.81
C MET A 109 2.28 -16.27 -32.92
N LYS A 110 2.70 -15.04 -32.60
CA LYS A 110 2.80 -13.93 -33.55
C LYS A 110 4.24 -13.79 -34.07
N VAL A 111 4.80 -14.86 -34.61
CA VAL A 111 6.03 -14.81 -35.43
C VAL A 111 5.77 -15.46 -36.78
N GLY A 112 5.59 -14.56 -37.75
CA GLY A 112 5.54 -14.82 -39.17
C GLY A 112 4.89 -13.60 -39.85
N PRO A 113 5.63 -12.79 -40.63
CA PRO A 113 4.97 -11.89 -41.58
C PRO A 113 4.03 -12.75 -42.45
N PRO A 114 2.84 -12.26 -42.86
CA PRO A 114 1.98 -13.02 -43.75
C PRO A 114 2.75 -13.32 -45.04
N THR A 115 3.28 -14.53 -45.16
CA THR A 115 3.88 -15.02 -46.39
C THR A 115 2.71 -15.55 -47.19
N VAL A 116 2.18 -14.70 -48.06
CA VAL A 116 1.17 -15.11 -49.03
C VAL A 116 1.85 -16.11 -49.98
N LEU A 117 1.58 -17.40 -49.80
CA LEU A 117 1.98 -18.42 -50.77
C LEU A 117 1.12 -18.22 -52.03
N SER A 118 1.68 -17.56 -53.04
CA SER A 118 1.05 -17.41 -54.36
C SER A 118 1.23 -18.71 -55.16
N PRO A 119 0.19 -19.31 -55.76
CA PRO A 119 0.27 -20.63 -56.41
C PRO A 119 1.10 -20.70 -57.70
N HIS A 120 1.66 -19.59 -58.20
CA HIS A 120 2.19 -19.53 -59.57
C HIS A 120 3.62 -18.97 -59.73
N SER A 121 4.39 -18.76 -58.66
CA SER A 121 5.82 -18.44 -58.80
C SER A 121 6.59 -18.58 -57.48
N CYS A 122 7.64 -19.43 -57.46
CA CYS A 122 8.51 -19.69 -56.31
C CYS A 122 9.46 -18.52 -55.99
N LYS A 123 8.96 -17.35 -55.56
CA LYS A 123 9.78 -16.33 -54.90
C LYS A 123 9.02 -15.65 -53.75
N PRO A 124 9.54 -15.65 -52.51
CA PRO A 124 8.97 -14.87 -51.42
C PRO A 124 9.12 -13.37 -51.72
N LEU A 125 8.02 -12.62 -51.71
CA LEU A 125 8.07 -11.15 -51.71
C LEU A 125 8.05 -10.64 -50.27
N PRO A 126 8.86 -9.63 -49.90
CA PRO A 126 8.82 -9.07 -48.56
C PRO A 126 7.46 -8.40 -48.35
N ALA A 127 6.71 -8.87 -47.36
CA ALA A 127 5.50 -8.20 -46.90
C ALA A 127 5.88 -6.76 -46.50
N SER A 128 5.17 -5.76 -47.04
CA SER A 128 5.40 -4.35 -46.72
C SER A 128 5.49 -4.15 -45.21
N THR A 129 6.70 -3.86 -44.73
CA THR A 129 6.95 -3.66 -43.30
C THR A 129 6.43 -2.29 -42.91
N LEU A 130 5.29 -2.26 -42.24
CA LEU A 130 4.86 -1.10 -41.48
C LEU A 130 5.75 -0.94 -40.25
N THR A 131 6.78 -0.10 -40.34
CA THR A 131 7.67 0.17 -39.22
C THR A 131 7.13 1.32 -38.39
N MET A 132 6.82 1.07 -37.11
CA MET A 132 6.42 2.13 -36.16
C MET A 132 7.67 2.84 -35.66
N CYS A 133 7.67 4.17 -35.73
CA CYS A 133 8.68 4.97 -35.07
C CYS A 133 8.37 5.08 -33.57
N PRO A 134 9.21 4.54 -32.66
CA PRO A 134 8.93 4.51 -31.22
C PRO A 134 9.01 5.88 -30.52
N ARG A 135 9.20 6.97 -31.28
CA ARG A 135 9.27 8.34 -30.76
C ARG A 135 8.04 9.20 -31.06
N CYS A 136 7.19 8.78 -32.01
CA CYS A 136 6.02 9.57 -32.43
C CYS A 136 4.79 8.73 -32.82
N GLU A 137 4.82 7.40 -32.61
CA GLU A 137 3.72 6.45 -32.83
C GLU A 137 3.08 6.48 -34.24
N ARG A 138 3.79 6.98 -35.25
CA ARG A 138 3.28 7.04 -36.63
C ARG A 138 3.67 5.83 -37.47
N VAL A 139 2.70 5.40 -38.29
CA VAL A 139 2.79 4.32 -39.28
C VAL A 139 3.28 4.89 -40.60
N THR A 140 4.38 4.36 -41.15
CA THR A 140 4.83 4.69 -42.52
C THR A 140 4.84 3.43 -43.41
N THR A 141 4.19 3.53 -44.57
CA THR A 141 4.24 2.54 -45.65
C THR A 141 5.29 2.98 -46.67
N THR A 142 6.39 2.24 -46.83
CA THR A 142 7.30 2.44 -47.96
C THR A 142 6.98 1.40 -49.04
N VAL A 143 6.42 1.86 -50.15
CA VAL A 143 6.33 1.09 -51.39
C VAL A 143 7.60 1.39 -52.19
N ILE A 144 8.44 0.38 -52.38
CA ILE A 144 9.60 0.48 -53.29
C ILE A 144 9.08 0.19 -54.70
N ASP A 145 8.74 1.24 -55.44
CA ASP A 145 8.45 1.14 -56.86
C ASP A 145 9.78 1.17 -57.65
N LYS A 146 10.07 0.09 -58.37
CA LYS A 146 11.20 0.03 -59.31
C LYS A 146 10.79 0.76 -60.59
N GLY A 147 11.08 2.06 -60.65
CA GLY A 147 11.02 2.85 -61.88
C GLY A 147 11.73 4.19 -61.69
N PRO A 148 12.47 4.70 -62.69
CA PRO A 148 13.24 5.92 -62.51
C PRO A 148 12.30 7.13 -62.48
N THR A 149 12.78 8.17 -61.82
CA THR A 149 12.35 9.57 -61.86
C THR A 149 11.25 10.06 -60.91
N LYS A 150 11.69 11.06 -60.11
CA LYS A 150 10.99 12.08 -59.32
C LYS A 150 10.42 11.67 -57.95
N ILE A 151 11.21 12.05 -56.95
CA ILE A 151 10.78 12.27 -55.57
C ILE A 151 9.75 13.39 -55.56
N THR A 152 8.51 13.06 -55.24
CA THR A 152 7.51 14.02 -54.76
C THR A 152 6.92 13.44 -53.48
N ALA A 153 7.30 14.03 -52.35
CA ALA A 153 6.73 13.69 -51.05
C ALA A 153 5.32 14.28 -50.97
N ALA A 154 4.31 13.42 -51.05
CA ALA A 154 2.94 13.81 -50.71
C ALA A 154 2.79 13.77 -49.18
N VAL A 155 2.83 14.95 -48.57
CA VAL A 155 2.44 15.16 -47.17
C VAL A 155 0.92 15.18 -47.11
N THR A 156 0.33 14.13 -46.53
CA THR A 156 -1.08 14.13 -46.15
C THR A 156 -1.16 14.20 -44.63
N THR A 157 -1.44 15.39 -44.11
CA THR A 157 -1.77 15.61 -42.70
C THR A 157 -3.21 15.21 -42.44
N THR A 158 -3.42 14.09 -41.77
CA THR A 158 -4.68 13.81 -41.07
C THR A 158 -4.42 13.85 -39.58
N ALA A 159 -4.96 14.88 -38.92
CA ALA A 159 -4.98 15.00 -37.48
C ALA A 159 -5.93 13.95 -36.90
N ALA A 160 -5.43 13.10 -36.01
CA ALA A 160 -6.25 12.17 -35.25
C ALA A 160 -6.72 12.84 -33.96
N THR A 161 -8.04 12.99 -33.85
CA THR A 161 -8.78 13.49 -32.70
C THR A 161 -8.52 12.61 -31.47
N THR A 162 -8.09 13.21 -30.38
CA THR A 162 -7.81 12.56 -29.10
C THR A 162 -9.12 12.06 -28.46
N LEU A 163 -9.33 10.75 -28.42
CA LEU A 163 -10.31 10.10 -27.53
C LEU A 163 -9.60 9.73 -26.22
N SER A 164 -9.76 10.59 -25.20
CA SER A 164 -9.34 10.28 -23.82
C SER A 164 -10.21 9.18 -23.22
N SER A 165 -9.72 7.95 -23.25
CA SER A 165 -10.20 6.89 -22.34
C SER A 165 -9.64 7.15 -20.95
N LYS A 166 -10.45 7.79 -20.11
CA LYS A 166 -10.17 8.05 -18.71
C LYS A 166 -10.29 6.73 -17.93
N VAL A 167 -9.21 5.96 -17.85
CA VAL A 167 -9.11 4.87 -16.87
C VAL A 167 -8.93 5.52 -15.50
N GLY A 168 -9.97 5.43 -14.68
CA GLY A 168 -9.94 5.86 -13.29
C GLY A 168 -9.00 4.96 -12.49
N THR A 169 -7.84 5.49 -12.14
CA THR A 169 -7.08 5.05 -10.96
C THR A 169 -7.86 5.44 -9.70
N PRO A 170 -8.14 4.53 -8.75
CA PRO A 170 -8.44 4.95 -7.40
C PRO A 170 -7.13 5.39 -6.75
N ALA A 171 -6.96 6.69 -6.58
CA ALA A 171 -5.96 7.26 -5.70
C ALA A 171 -6.29 6.85 -4.25
N LEU A 172 -5.44 6.04 -3.63
CA LEU A 172 -5.43 5.88 -2.19
C LEU A 172 -4.96 7.21 -1.59
N GLN A 173 -5.91 7.93 -1.02
CA GLN A 173 -5.71 9.18 -0.31
C GLN A 173 -4.78 8.94 0.87
N SER A 174 -3.60 9.57 0.83
CA SER A 174 -2.83 9.90 2.01
C SER A 174 -3.48 11.13 2.65
N SER A 175 -3.91 10.99 3.90
CA SER A 175 -4.37 12.11 4.70
C SER A 175 -3.20 13.04 5.03
N PRO A 176 -3.32 14.37 4.93
CA PRO A 176 -2.43 15.27 5.62
C PRO A 176 -2.83 15.31 7.11
N SER A 177 -1.83 15.05 7.95
CA SER A 177 -1.87 15.26 9.39
C SER A 177 -2.11 16.74 9.67
N SER A 178 -3.14 17.02 10.47
CA SER A 178 -3.40 18.36 10.99
C SER A 178 -2.38 18.67 12.08
N ALA A 179 -1.54 19.68 11.82
CA ALA A 179 -0.75 20.38 12.81
C ALA A 179 -1.23 21.83 12.84
N ALA A 180 -1.99 22.20 13.88
CA ALA A 180 -2.06 23.54 14.48
C ALA A 180 -3.14 23.59 15.57
N CYS A 181 -2.79 24.31 16.65
CA CYS A 181 -3.47 24.59 17.92
C CYS A 181 -3.31 23.54 19.02
#